data_AF-A0A7V1EQJ0-F1
#
_entry.id   AF-A0A7V1EQJ0-F1
#
_cell.length_a   1.000
_cell.length_b   1.000
_cell.length_c   1.000
_cell.angle_alpha   90.00
_cell.angle_beta   90.00
_cell.angle_gamma   90.00
#
_symmetry.space_group_name_H-M   'P 1'
#
loop_
_entity.id
_entity.type
_entity.pdbx_description
1 polymer ?
#
loop_
_entity_poly.entity_id
_entity_poly.type
_entity_poly.pdbx_seq_one_letter_code
_entity_poly.pdbx_strand_id
1 'polypeptide(L)'
;MRNYRAPDRSQKHIITRLLMLLPFCVATAAAGDINDAVKNIVAGSAPELIATFKQFHQNPELGFQEFETAATIAAHLEKLGYKVTTGVGGTGVVSVFKNGPGPVV
;
A
#
# COMPACT_ATOMS: atom_id res chain seq x y z
N MET A 1 -31.27 -31.04 -66.28
CA MET A 1 -30.09 -31.83 -65.86
C MET A 1 -29.11 -30.88 -65.17
N ARG A 2 -28.95 -31.01 -63.84
CA ARG A 2 -28.24 -30.05 -62.97
C ARG A 2 -26.83 -30.60 -62.67
N ASN A 3 -25.79 -29.96 -63.20
CA ASN A 3 -24.40 -30.36 -62.99
C ASN A 3 -23.95 -29.97 -61.57
N TYR A 4 -23.91 -30.94 -60.65
CA TYR A 4 -23.33 -30.75 -59.32
C TYR A 4 -21.83 -31.07 -59.37
N ARG A 5 -21.00 -30.03 -59.46
CA ARG A 5 -19.53 -30.14 -59.41
C ARG A 5 -19.10 -30.17 -57.93
N ALA A 6 -18.61 -31.31 -57.46
CA ALA A 6 -18.08 -31.43 -56.11
C ALA A 6 -16.88 -30.47 -55.92
N PRO A 7 -16.76 -29.77 -54.77
CA PRO A 7 -15.65 -28.87 -54.53
C PRO A 7 -14.33 -29.63 -54.35
N ASP A 8 -13.31 -29.18 -55.08
CA ASP A 8 -11.92 -29.64 -55.04
C ASP A 8 -11.35 -29.64 -53.61
N ARG A 9 -10.75 -30.78 -53.22
CA ARG A 9 -10.21 -31.05 -51.88
C ARG A 9 -8.92 -30.28 -51.58
N SER A 10 -8.30 -29.63 -52.57
CA SER A 10 -7.01 -28.93 -52.47
C SER A 10 -7.07 -27.53 -51.84
N GLN A 11 -8.25 -26.91 -51.71
CA GLN A 11 -8.41 -25.54 -51.19
C GLN A 11 -8.68 -25.47 -49.67
N LYS A 12 -8.69 -26.61 -48.95
CA LYS A 12 -9.01 -26.65 -47.52
C LYS A 12 -7.85 -26.26 -46.59
N HIS A 13 -6.63 -26.18 -47.13
CA HIS A 13 -5.43 -25.89 -46.35
C HIS A 13 -5.02 -24.42 -46.35
N ILE A 14 -5.55 -23.61 -47.28
CA ILE A 14 -5.21 -22.18 -47.40
C ILE A 14 -6.03 -21.35 -46.39
N ILE A 15 -7.28 -21.74 -46.13
CA ILE A 15 -8.18 -21.01 -45.22
C ILE A 15 -7.90 -21.35 -43.74
N THR A 16 -7.26 -22.49 -43.47
CA THR A 16 -6.95 -22.96 -42.10
C THR A 16 -5.68 -22.33 -41.51
N ARG A 17 -4.96 -21.46 -42.25
CA ARG A 17 -3.67 -20.90 -41.84
C ARG A 17 -3.64 -19.39 -41.52
N LEU A 18 -4.79 -18.71 -41.43
CA LEU A 18 -4.84 -17.29 -41.05
C LEU A 18 -5.17 -17.04 -39.56
N LEU A 19 -5.22 -18.09 -38.73
CA LEU A 19 -5.55 -17.98 -37.30
C LEU A 19 -4.33 -18.18 -36.38
N MET A 20 -3.17 -17.61 -36.70
CA MET A 20 -2.02 -17.59 -35.76
C MET A 20 -1.15 -16.37 -36.01
N LEU A 21 -1.32 -15.31 -35.20
CA LEU A 21 -0.25 -14.48 -34.62
C LEU A 21 -0.86 -13.25 -33.91
N LEU A 22 -1.38 -13.50 -32.71
CA LEU A 22 -1.42 -12.50 -31.65
C LEU A 22 -0.66 -13.15 -30.49
N PRO A 23 0.62 -12.82 -30.22
CA PRO A 23 1.18 -13.15 -28.94
C PRO A 23 0.46 -12.27 -27.93
N PHE A 24 -0.45 -12.92 -27.23
CA PHE A 24 -1.07 -12.50 -25.98
C PHE A 24 -0.04 -11.76 -25.13
N CYS A 25 -0.16 -10.43 -25.05
CA CYS A 25 0.65 -9.61 -24.19
C CYS A 25 0.24 -9.92 -22.75
N VAL A 26 0.96 -10.83 -22.10
CA VAL A 26 0.87 -11.00 -20.65
C VAL A 26 1.57 -9.79 -20.04
N ALA A 27 0.80 -8.73 -19.79
CA ALA A 27 1.24 -7.68 -18.87
C ALA A 27 1.29 -8.32 -17.48
N THR A 28 2.46 -8.82 -17.09
CA THR A 28 2.74 -9.14 -15.69
C THR A 28 2.67 -7.84 -14.91
N ALA A 29 1.57 -7.60 -14.18
CA ALA A 29 1.54 -6.56 -13.17
C ALA A 29 2.64 -6.91 -12.16
N ALA A 30 3.73 -6.13 -12.15
CA ALA A 30 4.71 -6.22 -11.09
C ALA A 30 3.96 -5.90 -9.79
N ALA A 31 3.89 -6.86 -8.87
CA ALA A 31 3.50 -6.57 -7.50
C ALA A 31 4.49 -5.50 -7.00
N GLY A 32 4.02 -4.26 -6.86
CA GLY A 32 4.88 -3.15 -6.45
C GLY A 32 5.58 -3.48 -5.14
N ASP A 33 6.86 -3.14 -5.05
CA ASP A 33 7.63 -3.31 -3.82
C ASP A 33 6.85 -2.67 -2.66
N ILE A 34 6.64 -3.42 -1.58
CA ILE A 34 5.96 -2.93 -0.37
C ILE A 34 6.66 -1.66 0.12
N ASN A 35 7.99 -1.58 -0.02
CA ASN A 35 8.74 -0.38 0.34
C ASN A 35 8.34 0.83 -0.51
N ASP A 36 8.05 0.63 -1.80
CA ASP A 36 7.60 1.73 -2.67
C ASP A 36 6.17 2.15 -2.36
N ALA A 37 5.29 1.20 -2.02
CA ALA A 37 3.96 1.51 -1.51
C ALA A 37 4.02 2.33 -0.20
N VAL A 38 4.87 1.92 0.76
CA VAL A 38 5.08 2.64 2.02
C VAL A 38 5.67 4.03 1.77
N LYS A 39 6.70 4.16 0.90
CA LYS A 39 7.28 5.46 0.53
C LYS A 39 6.22 6.41 -0.03
N ASN A 40 5.34 5.92 -0.89
CA ASN A 40 4.27 6.73 -1.49
C ASN A 40 3.25 7.18 -0.43
N ILE A 41 2.89 6.32 0.51
CA ILE A 41 2.01 6.67 1.64
C ILE A 41 2.68 7.76 2.49
N VAL A 42 3.94 7.56 2.87
CA VAL A 42 4.70 8.52 3.71
C VAL A 42 4.85 9.87 2.98
N ALA A 43 5.13 9.86 1.67
CA ALA A 43 5.22 11.07 0.88
C ALA A 43 3.89 11.85 0.86
N GLY A 44 2.75 11.14 0.82
CA GLY A 44 1.42 11.75 0.92
C GLY A 44 1.13 12.37 2.29
N SER A 45 1.70 11.85 3.36
CA SER A 45 1.53 12.36 4.74
C SER A 45 2.49 13.49 5.11
N ALA A 46 3.40 13.91 4.22
CA ALA A 46 4.43 14.90 4.51
C ALA A 46 3.89 16.23 5.10
N PRO A 47 2.78 16.83 4.61
CA PRO A 47 2.26 18.07 5.18
C PRO A 47 1.85 17.95 6.65
N GLU A 48 1.20 16.83 7.03
CA GLU A 48 0.77 16.57 8.41
C GLU A 48 1.97 16.31 9.34
N LEU A 49 2.96 15.56 8.87
CA LEU A 49 4.19 15.29 9.62
C LEU A 49 5.00 16.57 9.84
N ILE A 50 5.09 17.45 8.83
CA ILE A 50 5.75 18.76 8.96
C ILE A 50 5.00 19.66 9.95
N ALA A 51 3.67 19.64 9.94
CA ALA A 51 2.88 20.40 10.91
C ALA A 51 3.12 19.89 12.34
N THR A 52 3.12 18.58 12.55
CA THR A 52 3.42 17.94 13.85
C THR A 52 4.84 18.29 14.32
N PHE A 53 5.82 18.20 13.42
CA PHE A 53 7.20 18.61 13.70
C PHE A 53 7.29 20.07 14.18
N LYS A 54 6.62 20.99 13.46
CA LYS A 54 6.60 22.42 13.82
C LYS A 54 5.92 22.65 15.16
N GLN A 55 4.81 21.97 15.43
CA GLN A 55 4.12 22.06 16.72
C GLN A 55 5.06 21.71 17.87
N PHE A 56 5.75 20.57 17.81
CA PHE A 56 6.69 20.18 18.87
C PHE A 56 7.92 21.09 18.94
N HIS A 57 8.45 21.55 17.80
CA HIS A 57 9.58 22.49 17.79
C HIS A 57 9.24 23.87 18.35
N GLN A 58 7.99 24.32 18.20
CA GLN A 58 7.54 25.61 18.71
C GLN A 58 7.18 25.57 20.20
N ASN A 59 6.89 24.38 20.75
CA ASN A 59 6.46 24.19 22.13
C ASN A 59 7.38 23.18 22.85
N PRO A 60 8.67 23.51 23.07
CA PRO A 60 9.56 22.64 23.82
C PRO A 60 9.14 22.60 25.30
N GLU A 61 9.03 21.40 25.85
CA GLU A 61 8.77 21.16 27.27
C GLU A 61 10.05 20.79 28.01
N LEU A 62 10.04 20.97 29.34
CA LEU A 62 11.17 20.58 30.20
C LEU A 62 11.23 19.06 30.36
N GLY A 63 12.43 18.56 30.63
CA GLY A 63 12.64 17.14 30.93
C GLY A 63 11.74 16.66 32.07
N PHE A 64 11.05 15.53 31.85
CA PHE A 64 10.07 14.92 32.76
C PHE A 64 8.78 15.74 32.98
N GLN A 65 8.54 16.77 32.17
CA GLN A 65 7.35 17.62 32.21
C GLN A 65 6.72 17.79 30.82
N GLU A 66 6.92 16.82 29.93
CA GLU A 66 6.42 16.80 28.56
C GLU A 66 4.92 16.40 28.48
N PHE A 67 4.07 17.07 29.24
CA PHE A 67 2.65 16.73 29.39
C PHE A 67 1.86 16.95 28.10
N GLU A 68 2.08 18.08 27.43
CA GLU A 68 1.36 18.42 26.19
C GLU A 68 1.84 17.56 25.03
N THR A 69 3.14 17.31 24.95
CA THR A 69 3.76 16.42 23.95
C THR A 69 3.25 14.99 24.12
N ALA A 70 3.25 14.46 25.35
CA ALA A 70 2.72 13.13 25.64
C ALA A 70 1.24 12.99 25.28
N ALA A 71 0.43 13.99 25.64
CA ALA A 71 -1.01 14.01 25.31
C ALA A 71 -1.25 14.03 23.79
N THR A 72 -0.49 14.84 23.05
CA THR A 72 -0.59 14.93 21.59
C THR A 72 -0.22 13.60 20.92
N ILE A 73 0.88 12.97 21.34
CA ILE A 73 1.31 11.67 20.81
C ILE A 73 0.25 10.60 21.09
N ALA A 74 -0.28 10.54 22.31
CA ALA A 74 -1.32 9.58 22.68
C ALA A 74 -2.56 9.73 21.79
N ALA A 75 -3.05 10.97 21.63
CA ALA A 75 -4.22 11.26 20.80
C ALA A 75 -4.00 10.87 19.32
N HIS A 76 -2.82 11.12 18.77
CA HIS A 76 -2.48 10.72 17.40
C HIS A 76 -2.49 9.19 17.25
N LEU A 77 -1.88 8.46 18.17
CA LEU A 77 -1.82 6.99 18.14
C LEU A 77 -3.21 6.35 18.31
N GLU A 78 -4.04 6.88 19.22
CA GLU A 78 -5.42 6.43 19.40
C GLU A 78 -6.24 6.62 18.12
N LYS A 79 -6.11 7.78 17.46
CA LYS A 79 -6.80 8.06 16.19
C LYS A 79 -6.38 7.09 15.07
N LEU A 80 -5.15 6.60 15.11
CA LEU A 80 -4.62 5.60 14.17
C LEU A 80 -5.03 4.15 14.54
N GLY A 81 -5.77 3.95 15.63
CA GLY A 81 -6.28 2.64 16.05
C GLY A 81 -5.32 1.82 16.92
N TYR A 82 -4.28 2.46 17.47
CA TYR A 82 -3.39 1.79 18.42
C TYR A 82 -4.07 1.63 19.78
N LYS A 83 -3.73 0.56 20.51
CA LYS A 83 -4.03 0.47 21.94
C LYS A 83 -2.96 1.25 22.70
N VAL A 84 -3.32 2.39 23.28
CA VAL A 84 -2.39 3.30 23.96
C VAL A 84 -2.45 3.14 25.48
N THR A 85 -1.31 3.28 26.14
CA THR A 85 -1.15 3.38 27.59
C THR A 85 -0.29 4.61 27.88
N THR A 86 -0.85 5.55 28.62
CA THR A 86 -0.19 6.80 29.03
C THR A 86 0.30 6.68 30.48
N GLY A 87 1.12 7.64 30.93
CA GLY A 87 1.56 7.69 32.32
C GLY A 87 2.74 6.76 32.65
N VAL A 88 3.40 6.18 31.64
CA VAL A 88 4.47 5.20 31.85
C VAL A 88 5.73 5.94 32.29
N GLY A 89 6.10 5.82 33.56
CA GLY A 89 7.26 6.53 34.10
C GLY A 89 7.11 8.06 34.11
N GLY A 90 5.88 8.57 34.25
CA GLY A 90 5.57 10.00 34.18
C GLY A 90 4.89 10.34 32.86
N THR A 91 5.60 11.00 31.95
CA THR A 91 5.08 11.46 30.64
C THR A 91 5.22 10.42 29.53
N GLY A 92 5.72 9.21 29.83
CA GLY A 92 5.90 8.17 28.81
C GLY A 92 4.59 7.63 28.24
N VAL A 93 4.61 7.36 26.93
CA VAL A 93 3.49 6.77 26.17
C VAL A 93 3.96 5.47 25.53
N VAL A 94 3.24 4.38 25.79
CA VAL A 94 3.47 3.07 25.16
C VAL A 94 2.23 2.71 24.36
N SER A 95 2.40 2.17 23.15
CA SER A 95 1.28 1.74 22.33
C SER A 95 1.54 0.43 21.62
N VAL A 96 0.47 -0.30 21.32
CA VAL A 96 0.51 -1.59 20.61
C VAL A 96 -0.46 -1.56 19.43
N PHE A 97 0.06 -1.87 18.24
CA PHE A 97 -0.73 -2.16 17.05
C PHE A 97 -0.72 -3.67 16.77
N LYS A 98 -1.88 -4.31 16.86
CA LYS A 98 -2.01 -5.75 16.62
C LYS A 98 -2.39 -6.00 15.17
N ASN A 99 -1.59 -6.79 14.45
CA ASN A 99 -1.84 -7.13 13.05
C ASN A 99 -1.58 -8.62 12.77
N GLY A 100 -2.38 -9.49 13.39
CA GLY A 100 -2.28 -10.94 13.19
C GLY A 100 -1.04 -11.58 13.84
N PRO A 101 -0.83 -12.89 13.61
CA PRO A 101 0.33 -13.62 14.11
C PRO A 101 1.60 -13.25 13.34
N GLY A 102 2.73 -13.14 14.04
CA GLY A 102 4.04 -12.85 13.46
C GLY A 102 5.06 -12.43 14.51
N PRO A 103 6.32 -12.18 14.11
CA PRO A 103 7.31 -11.57 14.98
C PRO A 103 6.86 -10.19 15.47
N VAL A 104 7.26 -9.83 16.69
CA VAL A 104 7.04 -8.49 17.27
C VAL A 104 8.34 -7.71 17.14
N VAL A 105 8.23 -6.44 16.75
CA VAL A 105 9.32 -5.46 16.70
C VAL A 105 9.18 -4.50 17.85
#